data_AF-A0A356GTI3-F1
#
_entry.id   AF-A0A356GTI3-F1
#
_cell.length_a   1.000
_cell.length_b   1.000
_cell.length_c   1.000
_cell.angle_alpha   90.00
_cell.angle_beta   90.00
_cell.angle_gamma   90.00
#
_symmetry.space_group_name_H-M   'P 1'
#
loop_
_entity.id
_entity.type
_entity.pdbx_description
1 polymer ?
#
loop_
_entity_poly.entity_id
_entity_poly.type
_entity_poly.pdbx_seq_one_letter_code
_entity_poly.pdbx_strand_id
1 'polypeptide(L)'
;PGCASACPVRAYTKTPEGAVLYDKELCFGCRYCMVACPFYAPAYDYGSALDPRIEKCTFCHERVKAGGIPACAEACPVEAVRFGRRKDLITLARERIRKHPGRYVDRVFGEHEVGGTGWLYLSGVPFEQVDFPTDLPDKPLVEQTKGFLSAVPLVLVLWPAVLGLCYSAKRYKEEER
;
A
#
# COMPACT_ATOMS: atom_id res chain seq x y z
N PRO A 1 1.56 1.70 2.81
CA PRO A 1 0.94 1.12 1.60
C PRO A 1 1.54 -0.27 1.36
N GLY A 2 0.74 -1.26 0.96
CA GLY A 2 1.19 -2.66 0.88
C GLY A 2 2.49 -2.85 0.10
N CYS A 3 2.58 -2.24 -1.09
CA CYS A 3 3.78 -2.29 -1.94
C CYS A 3 5.05 -1.74 -1.27
N ALA A 4 4.95 -0.65 -0.50
CA ALA A 4 6.10 -0.07 0.19
C ALA A 4 6.53 -0.90 1.40
N SER A 5 5.57 -1.47 2.12
CA SER A 5 5.84 -2.29 3.30
C SER A 5 6.40 -3.67 2.95
N ALA A 6 6.01 -4.23 1.80
CA ALA A 6 6.53 -5.51 1.31
C ALA A 6 7.89 -5.41 0.60
N CYS A 7 8.35 -4.20 0.27
CA CYS A 7 9.60 -4.01 -0.47
C CYS A 7 10.82 -4.12 0.47
N PRO A 8 11.68 -5.15 0.31
CA PRO A 8 12.79 -5.39 1.23
C PRO A 8 13.91 -4.34 1.13
N VAL A 9 14.03 -3.68 -0.03
CA VAL A 9 15.06 -2.67 -0.33
C VAL A 9 14.53 -1.24 -0.25
N ARG A 10 13.29 -1.06 0.22
CA ARG A 10 12.65 0.26 0.36
C ARG A 10 12.68 1.10 -0.92
N ALA A 11 12.46 0.46 -2.07
CA ALA A 11 12.35 1.11 -3.39
C ALA A 11 11.07 1.95 -3.55
N TYR A 12 10.24 2.07 -2.51
CA TYR A 12 9.01 2.86 -2.54
C TYR A 12 8.99 3.90 -1.44
N THR A 13 8.61 5.12 -1.79
CA THR A 13 8.51 6.24 -0.85
C THR A 13 7.15 6.90 -0.96
N LYS A 14 6.47 7.11 0.18
CA LYS A 14 5.23 7.90 0.22
C LYS A 14 5.58 9.36 0.45
N THR A 15 5.18 10.22 -0.47
CA THR A 15 5.36 11.68 -0.42
C THR A 15 4.32 12.33 0.51
N PRO A 16 4.57 13.56 1.02
CA PRO A 16 3.60 14.31 1.81
C PRO A 16 2.29 14.58 1.07
N GLU A 17 2.35 14.76 -0.24
CA GLU A 17 1.18 14.97 -1.12
C GLU A 17 0.34 13.69 -1.29
N GLY A 18 0.87 12.54 -0.86
CA GLY A 18 0.19 11.25 -0.84
C GLY A 18 0.56 10.31 -1.99
N ALA A 19 1.31 10.78 -2.98
CA ALA A 19 1.85 9.93 -4.05
C ALA A 19 2.83 8.89 -3.46
N VAL A 20 2.72 7.64 -3.89
CA VAL A 20 3.72 6.60 -3.61
C VAL A 20 4.63 6.52 -4.82
N LEU A 21 5.91 6.86 -4.68
CA LEU A 21 6.89 6.85 -5.77
C LEU A 21 7.70 5.56 -5.74
N TYR A 22 8.17 5.14 -6.91
CA TYR A 22 9.02 3.97 -7.11
C TYR A 22 10.39 4.44 -7.57
N ASP A 23 11.45 3.88 -6.98
CA ASP A 23 12.84 4.11 -7.33
C ASP A 23 13.40 2.87 -8.02
N LYS A 24 13.75 3.02 -9.29
CA LYS A 24 14.30 1.94 -10.12
C LYS A 24 15.72 1.55 -9.73
N GLU A 25 16.52 2.48 -9.21
CA GLU A 25 17.95 2.25 -8.91
C GLU A 25 18.13 1.30 -7.71
N LEU A 26 17.14 1.27 -6.80
CA LEU A 26 17.11 0.35 -5.66
C LEU A 26 16.47 -1.00 -6.00
N CYS A 27 15.76 -1.10 -7.13
CA CYS A 27 14.93 -2.25 -7.42
C CYS A 27 15.73 -3.39 -8.06
N PHE A 28 15.60 -4.60 -7.50
CA PHE A 28 16.16 -5.82 -8.09
C PHE A 28 15.08 -6.77 -8.64
N GLY A 29 13.82 -6.32 -8.74
CA GLY A 29 12.78 -7.08 -9.45
C GLY A 29 12.17 -8.28 -8.73
N CYS A 30 12.14 -8.32 -7.39
CA CYS A 30 11.51 -9.43 -6.64
C CYS A 30 9.99 -9.59 -6.82
N ARG A 31 9.29 -8.56 -7.36
CA ARG A 31 7.84 -8.54 -7.61
C ARG A 31 6.94 -8.71 -6.37
N TYR A 32 7.47 -8.69 -5.15
CA TYR A 32 6.66 -8.75 -3.93
C TYR A 32 5.62 -7.62 -3.84
N CYS A 33 5.95 -6.46 -4.40
CA CYS A 33 5.01 -5.34 -4.49
C CYS A 33 3.73 -5.65 -5.29
N MET A 34 3.80 -6.52 -6.30
CA MET A 34 2.63 -6.94 -7.08
C MET A 34 1.70 -7.81 -6.23
N VAL A 35 2.26 -8.78 -5.52
CA VAL A 35 1.52 -9.70 -4.65
C VAL A 35 0.94 -8.98 -3.43
N ALA A 36 1.69 -8.04 -2.86
CA ALA A 36 1.26 -7.31 -1.67
C ALA A 36 0.21 -6.22 -1.96
N CYS A 37 -0.03 -5.86 -3.22
CA CYS A 37 -1.02 -4.85 -3.56
C CYS A 37 -2.38 -5.51 -3.77
N PRO A 38 -3.38 -5.26 -2.92
CA PRO A 38 -4.71 -5.85 -3.09
C PRO A 38 -5.44 -5.34 -4.34
N PHE A 39 -4.95 -4.25 -4.95
CA PHE A 39 -5.52 -3.63 -6.13
C PHE A 39 -4.77 -4.00 -7.43
N TYR A 40 -3.75 -4.87 -7.36
CA TYR A 40 -2.93 -5.26 -8.51
C TYR A 40 -2.34 -4.08 -9.31
N ALA A 41 -2.10 -2.95 -8.64
CA ALA A 41 -1.71 -1.70 -9.30
C ALA A 41 -0.27 -1.66 -9.84
N PRO A 42 0.74 -2.26 -9.17
CA PRO A 42 2.09 -2.37 -9.73
C PRO A 42 2.14 -3.43 -10.84
N ALA A 43 2.62 -3.05 -12.02
CA ALA A 43 2.88 -3.95 -13.13
C ALA A 43 4.39 -4.08 -13.36
N TYR A 44 4.86 -5.29 -13.67
CA TYR A 44 6.27 -5.53 -13.99
C TYR A 44 6.49 -5.52 -15.50
N ASP A 45 7.54 -4.83 -15.94
CA ASP A 45 8.00 -4.84 -17.32
C ASP A 45 8.92 -6.05 -17.57
N TYR A 46 8.54 -6.89 -18.53
CA TYR A 46 9.27 -8.10 -18.92
C TYR A 46 10.21 -7.88 -20.12
N GLY A 47 10.34 -6.65 -20.63
CA GLY A 47 11.14 -6.32 -21.81
C GLY A 47 12.64 -6.51 -21.64
N SER A 48 13.14 -6.57 -20.41
CA SER A 48 14.56 -6.82 -20.10
C SER A 48 14.70 -7.75 -18.91
N ALA A 49 15.52 -8.80 -19.07
CA ALA A 49 15.88 -9.68 -17.96
C ALA A 49 16.86 -9.04 -16.97
N LEU A 50 17.62 -8.03 -17.41
CA LEU A 50 18.69 -7.40 -16.63
C LEU A 50 18.29 -6.02 -16.07
N ASP A 51 17.17 -5.46 -16.50
CA ASP A 51 16.65 -4.17 -16.05
C ASP A 51 15.21 -4.35 -15.53
N PRO A 52 15.04 -4.85 -14.30
CA PRO A 52 13.74 -5.09 -13.73
C PRO A 52 13.02 -3.77 -13.42
N ARG A 53 11.91 -3.49 -14.09
CA ARG A 53 11.12 -2.27 -13.86
C ARG A 53 9.71 -2.58 -13.39
N ILE A 54 9.25 -1.76 -12.46
CA ILE A 54 7.86 -1.73 -12.04
C ILE A 54 7.23 -0.41 -12.46
N GLU A 55 6.12 -0.49 -13.18
CA GLU A 55 5.35 0.66 -13.62
C GLU A 55 4.02 0.73 -12.86
N LYS A 56 3.62 1.96 -12.51
CA LYS A 56 2.33 2.25 -11.86
C LYS A 56 2.05 3.75 -11.85
N CYS A 57 0.82 4.11 -11.52
CA CYS A 57 0.45 5.51 -11.28
C CYS A 57 1.37 6.19 -10.26
N THR A 58 1.95 7.31 -10.66
CA THR A 58 2.81 8.18 -9.83
C THR A 58 2.06 9.40 -9.30
N PHE A 59 0.73 9.44 -9.46
CA PHE A 59 -0.11 10.61 -9.13
C PHE A 59 0.32 11.89 -9.85
N CYS A 60 1.05 11.77 -10.98
CA CYS A 60 1.68 12.88 -11.66
C CYS A 60 2.46 13.79 -10.68
N HIS A 61 3.20 13.19 -9.74
CA HIS A 61 3.83 13.90 -8.62
C HIS A 61 4.58 15.16 -9.05
N GLU A 62 5.36 15.12 -10.13
CA GLU A 62 6.07 16.31 -10.64
C GLU A 62 5.14 17.46 -11.03
N ARG A 63 3.98 17.17 -11.65
CA ARG A 63 2.97 18.18 -11.98
C ARG A 63 2.32 18.75 -10.72
N VAL A 64 1.96 17.88 -9.78
CA VAL A 64 1.32 18.26 -8.51
C VAL A 64 2.26 19.13 -7.67
N LYS A 65 3.54 18.77 -7.61
CA LYS A 65 4.58 19.52 -6.92
C LYS A 65 4.81 20.90 -7.53
N ALA A 66 4.64 21.04 -8.84
CA ALA A 66 4.68 22.33 -9.55
C ALA A 66 3.38 23.16 -9.39
N GLY A 67 2.40 22.70 -8.59
CA GLY A 67 1.12 23.39 -8.37
C GLY A 67 0.05 23.08 -9.42
N GLY A 68 0.32 22.17 -10.36
CA GLY A 68 -0.65 21.68 -11.33
C GLY A 68 -1.49 20.52 -10.79
N ILE A 69 -2.28 19.91 -11.68
CA ILE A 69 -3.08 18.72 -11.39
C ILE A 69 -2.62 17.51 -12.23
N PRO A 70 -3.02 16.29 -11.87
CA PRO A 70 -2.74 15.10 -12.68
C PRO A 70 -3.33 15.21 -14.08
N ALA A 71 -2.58 14.74 -15.08
CA ALA A 71 -2.98 14.85 -16.48
C ALA A 71 -4.32 14.15 -16.77
N CYS A 72 -4.61 13.02 -16.11
CA CYS A 72 -5.90 12.33 -16.26
C CYS A 72 -7.09 13.11 -15.68
N ALA A 73 -6.88 13.92 -14.65
CA ALA A 73 -7.92 14.78 -14.07
C ALA A 73 -8.15 16.02 -14.96
N GLU A 74 -7.08 16.59 -15.50
CA GLU A 74 -7.13 17.73 -16.41
C GLU A 74 -7.78 17.38 -17.76
N ALA A 75 -7.47 16.20 -18.30
CA ALA A 75 -7.99 15.74 -19.58
C ALA A 75 -9.47 15.32 -19.54
N CYS A 76 -10.11 15.23 -18.37
CA CYS A 76 -11.46 14.71 -18.23
C CYS A 76 -12.53 15.81 -18.47
N PRO A 77 -13.20 15.83 -19.64
CA PRO A 77 -14.13 16.92 -19.97
C PRO A 77 -15.43 16.87 -19.16
N VAL A 78 -15.82 15.67 -18.73
CA VAL A 78 -17.06 15.41 -17.98
C VAL A 78 -16.84 15.32 -16.48
N GLU A 79 -15.62 15.61 -16.00
CA GLU A 79 -15.34 15.75 -14.58
C GLU A 79 -15.62 14.46 -13.76
N ALA A 80 -15.46 13.31 -14.43
CA ALA A 80 -15.52 11.99 -13.81
C ALA A 80 -14.29 11.75 -12.94
N VAL A 81 -13.12 12.22 -13.38
CA VAL A 81 -11.88 12.21 -12.58
C VAL A 81 -11.68 13.60 -11.99
N ARG A 82 -11.58 13.68 -10.66
CA ARG A 82 -11.34 14.92 -9.91
C ARG A 82 -10.13 14.75 -9.00
N PHE A 83 -9.35 15.81 -8.85
CA PHE A 83 -8.18 15.84 -7.99
C PHE A 83 -8.32 16.96 -6.94
N GLY A 84 -7.88 16.68 -5.72
CA GLY A 84 -7.99 17.62 -4.60
C GLY A 84 -7.65 16.96 -3.26
N ARG A 85 -7.88 17.69 -2.17
CA ARG A 85 -7.67 17.14 -0.83
C ARG A 85 -8.68 16.02 -0.57
N ARG A 86 -8.19 14.93 0.00
CA ARG A 86 -9.00 13.73 0.25
C ARG A 86 -10.31 14.01 1.01
N LYS A 87 -10.26 14.85 2.05
CA LYS A 87 -11.45 15.24 2.84
C LYS A 87 -12.52 15.89 1.97
N ASP A 88 -12.11 16.83 1.12
CA ASP A 88 -13.01 17.58 0.24
C ASP A 88 -13.63 16.64 -0.83
N LEU A 89 -12.84 15.71 -1.36
CA LEU A 89 -13.32 14.70 -2.31
C LEU A 89 -14.34 13.73 -1.69
N ILE A 90 -14.17 13.33 -0.43
CA ILE A 90 -15.15 12.49 0.28
C ILE A 90 -16.47 13.25 0.45
N THR A 91 -16.40 14.51 0.88
CA THR A 91 -17.60 15.36 1.00
C THR A 91 -18.32 15.49 -0.34
N LEU A 92 -17.58 15.77 -1.42
CA LEU A 92 -18.12 15.85 -2.78
C LEU A 92 -18.75 14.51 -3.21
N ALA A 93 -18.11 13.38 -2.93
CA ALA A 93 -18.61 12.06 -3.29
C ALA A 93 -19.94 11.75 -2.58
N ARG A 94 -20.03 12.00 -1.27
CA ARG A 94 -21.26 11.83 -0.48
C ARG A 94 -22.36 12.80 -0.90
N GLU A 95 -22.02 14.01 -1.32
CA GLU A 95 -22.98 14.96 -1.90
C GLU A 95 -23.53 14.47 -3.25
N ARG A 96 -22.66 13.95 -4.14
CA ARG A 96 -23.08 13.37 -5.43
C ARG A 96 -24.04 12.20 -5.26
N ILE A 97 -23.76 11.28 -4.32
CA ILE A 97 -24.66 10.16 -3.99
C ILE A 97 -26.02 10.69 -3.56
N ARG A 98 -26.07 11.66 -2.63
CA ARG A 98 -27.32 12.23 -2.12
C ARG A 98 -28.15 12.99 -3.18
N LYS A 99 -27.48 13.73 -4.08
CA LYS A 99 -28.16 14.50 -5.14
C LYS A 99 -28.73 13.65 -6.27
N HIS A 100 -28.26 12.40 -6.41
CA HIS A 100 -28.66 11.50 -7.48
C HIS A 100 -29.14 10.16 -6.91
N PRO A 101 -30.30 10.12 -6.22
CA PRO A 101 -30.82 8.89 -5.63
C PRO A 101 -31.01 7.81 -6.70
N GLY A 102 -30.58 6.59 -6.39
CA GLY A 102 -30.67 5.44 -7.30
C GLY A 102 -29.62 5.39 -8.41
N ARG A 103 -28.80 6.43 -8.61
CA ARG A 103 -27.72 6.44 -9.61
C ARG A 103 -26.44 5.78 -9.12
N TYR A 104 -26.17 5.86 -7.82
CA TYR A 104 -24.94 5.38 -7.20
C TYR A 104 -25.26 4.40 -6.07
N VAL A 105 -24.37 3.44 -5.87
CA VAL A 105 -24.33 2.66 -4.63
C VAL A 105 -23.95 3.60 -3.48
N ASP A 106 -24.60 3.48 -2.33
CA ASP A 106 -24.31 4.31 -1.14
C ASP A 106 -23.02 3.85 -0.42
N ARG A 107 -21.93 3.82 -1.17
CA ARG A 107 -20.58 3.47 -0.71
C ARG A 107 -19.56 4.26 -1.53
N VAL A 108 -18.64 4.92 -0.83
CA VAL A 108 -17.46 5.54 -1.45
C VAL A 108 -16.29 4.56 -1.28
N PHE A 109 -15.90 3.90 -2.36
CA PHE A 109 -14.79 2.95 -2.31
C PHE A 109 -13.46 3.70 -2.17
N GLY A 110 -12.60 3.23 -1.26
CA GLY A 110 -11.33 3.84 -0.88
C GLY A 110 -11.43 4.78 0.33
N GLU A 111 -12.62 4.94 0.91
CA GLU A 111 -12.83 5.78 2.10
C GLU A 111 -12.20 5.13 3.35
N HIS A 112 -12.31 3.81 3.48
CA HIS A 112 -11.82 3.08 4.64
C HIS A 112 -10.91 1.90 4.26
N GLU A 113 -11.06 1.37 3.06
CA GLU A 113 -10.34 0.21 2.56
C GLU A 113 -8.82 0.40 2.75
N VAL A 114 -8.19 -0.59 3.39
CA VAL A 114 -6.76 -0.67 3.75
C VAL A 114 -6.21 0.54 4.52
N GLY A 115 -7.02 1.14 5.39
CA GLY A 115 -6.67 2.35 6.14
C GLY A 115 -6.93 3.65 5.38
N GLY A 116 -7.72 3.58 4.31
CA GLY A 116 -8.01 4.68 3.40
C GLY A 116 -7.00 4.81 2.28
N THR A 117 -7.50 5.05 1.07
CA THR A 117 -6.68 5.16 -0.15
C THR A 117 -6.63 6.59 -0.67
N GLY A 118 -5.75 6.83 -1.66
CA GLY A 118 -5.65 8.09 -2.39
C GLY A 118 -6.61 8.20 -3.58
N TRP A 119 -7.23 7.09 -4.00
CA TRP A 119 -8.22 7.05 -5.09
C TRP A 119 -9.59 6.75 -4.50
N LEU A 120 -10.57 7.59 -4.82
CA LEU A 120 -11.94 7.39 -4.36
C LEU A 120 -12.83 7.11 -5.57
N TYR A 121 -13.68 6.10 -5.47
CA TYR A 121 -14.56 5.70 -6.55
C TYR A 121 -16.03 5.74 -6.12
N LEU A 122 -16.87 6.16 -7.07
CA LEU A 122 -18.31 6.02 -7.04
C LEU A 122 -18.69 5.05 -8.16
N SER A 123 -19.63 4.15 -7.88
CA SER A 123 -20.14 3.21 -8.88
C SER A 123 -21.67 3.25 -8.90
N GLY A 124 -22.26 3.06 -10.08
CA GLY A 124 -23.71 2.87 -10.23
C GLY A 124 -24.18 1.43 -10.00
N VAL A 125 -23.23 0.49 -9.96
CA VAL A 125 -23.46 -0.94 -9.70
C VAL A 125 -22.62 -1.38 -8.50
N PRO A 126 -22.95 -2.49 -7.84
CA PRO A 126 -22.09 -3.09 -6.82
C PRO A 126 -20.65 -3.24 -7.31
N PHE A 127 -19.68 -2.95 -6.43
CA PHE A 127 -18.26 -2.91 -6.79
C PHE A 127 -17.72 -4.28 -7.24
N GLU A 128 -18.34 -5.37 -6.79
CA GLU A 128 -18.05 -6.73 -7.21
C GLU A 128 -18.31 -6.96 -8.71
N GLN A 129 -19.27 -6.24 -9.30
CA GLN A 129 -19.59 -6.38 -10.74
C GLN A 129 -18.56 -5.70 -11.65
N VAL A 130 -17.70 -4.85 -11.09
CA VAL A 130 -16.64 -4.13 -11.82
C VAL A 130 -15.25 -4.56 -11.37
N ASP A 131 -15.14 -5.77 -10.81
CA ASP A 131 -13.89 -6.41 -10.36
C ASP A 131 -13.10 -5.59 -9.32
N PHE A 132 -13.79 -4.79 -8.51
CA PHE A 132 -13.15 -4.14 -7.37
C PHE A 132 -13.02 -5.12 -6.21
N PRO A 133 -11.87 -5.16 -5.51
CA PRO A 133 -11.70 -6.01 -4.34
C PRO A 133 -12.54 -5.47 -3.18
N THR A 134 -13.63 -6.16 -2.81
CA THR A 134 -14.54 -5.69 -1.76
C THR A 134 -14.30 -6.31 -0.40
N ASP A 135 -13.60 -7.44 -0.34
CA ASP A 135 -13.13 -8.09 0.89
C ASP A 135 -11.79 -7.51 1.36
N LEU A 136 -11.80 -6.23 1.74
CA LEU A 136 -10.64 -5.52 2.25
C LEU A 136 -10.89 -5.02 3.67
N PRO A 137 -9.92 -5.13 4.59
CA PRO A 137 -10.05 -4.59 5.92
C PRO A 137 -10.01 -3.06 5.92
N ASP A 138 -10.69 -2.43 6.87
CA ASP A 138 -10.65 -0.97 7.07
C ASP A 138 -9.30 -0.46 7.64
N LYS A 139 -8.51 -1.38 8.19
CA LYS A 139 -7.21 -1.07 8.77
C LYS A 139 -6.08 -1.26 7.75
N PRO A 140 -4.94 -0.56 7.89
CA PRO A 140 -3.77 -0.82 7.06
C PRO A 140 -3.32 -2.28 7.15
N LEU A 141 -3.03 -2.91 6.01
CA LEU A 141 -2.55 -4.30 5.96
C LEU A 141 -1.29 -4.54 6.81
N VAL A 142 -0.47 -3.51 6.99
CA VAL A 142 0.75 -3.56 7.82
C VAL A 142 0.43 -3.80 9.30
N GLU A 143 -0.75 -3.40 9.77
CA GLU A 143 -1.16 -3.62 11.17
C GLU A 143 -1.31 -5.12 11.48
N GLN A 144 -1.67 -5.94 10.48
CA GLN A 144 -1.82 -7.39 10.63
C GLN A 144 -0.48 -8.08 10.95
N THR A 145 0.64 -7.57 10.42
CA THR A 145 1.98 -8.16 10.65
C THR A 145 2.73 -7.53 11.81
N LYS A 146 2.31 -6.34 12.25
CA LYS A 146 2.97 -5.58 13.32
C LYS A 146 3.08 -6.36 14.63
N GLY A 147 2.03 -7.07 15.03
CA GLY A 147 2.00 -7.87 16.26
C GLY A 147 3.08 -8.96 16.25
N PHE A 148 3.11 -9.78 15.21
CA PHE A 148 4.12 -10.82 15.04
C PHE A 148 5.54 -10.26 15.00
N LEU A 149 5.77 -9.21 14.20
CA LEU A 149 7.09 -8.59 14.06
C LEU A 149 7.60 -7.96 15.37
N SER A 150 6.69 -7.50 16.24
CA SER A 150 7.08 -6.96 17.55
C SER A 150 7.59 -8.01 18.54
N ALA A 151 7.24 -9.29 18.34
CA ALA A 151 7.76 -10.40 19.15
C ALA A 151 9.14 -10.88 18.71
N VAL A 152 9.57 -10.59 17.48
CA VAL A 152 10.84 -11.08 16.91
C VAL A 152 12.06 -10.68 17.76
N PRO A 153 12.24 -9.42 18.20
CA PRO A 153 13.39 -9.06 19.04
C PRO A 153 13.44 -9.84 20.35
N LEU A 154 12.28 -10.09 20.97
CA LEU A 154 12.19 -10.85 22.22
C LEU A 154 12.70 -12.29 22.00
N VAL A 155 12.23 -12.95 20.94
CA VAL A 155 12.66 -14.31 20.57
C VAL A 155 14.16 -14.34 20.29
N LEU A 156 14.68 -13.37 19.51
CA LEU A 156 16.08 -13.31 19.13
C LEU A 156 17.03 -12.99 20.30
N VAL A 157 16.54 -12.40 21.39
CA VAL A 157 17.36 -12.16 22.61
C VAL A 157 17.24 -13.31 23.60
N LEU A 158 16.02 -13.78 23.87
CA LEU A 158 15.78 -14.79 24.90
C LEU A 158 16.37 -16.15 24.53
N TRP A 159 16.20 -16.61 23.29
CA TRP A 159 16.68 -17.94 22.90
C TRP A 159 18.21 -18.08 22.97
N PRO A 160 19.02 -17.16 22.42
CA PRO A 160 20.47 -17.22 22.58
C PRO A 160 20.92 -17.10 24.03
N ALA A 161 20.26 -16.26 24.84
CA ALA A 161 20.59 -16.14 26.26
C ALA A 161 20.32 -17.45 27.02
N VAL A 162 19.16 -18.08 26.80
CA VAL A 162 18.81 -19.37 27.40
C VAL A 162 19.76 -20.47 26.93
N LEU A 163 20.00 -20.57 25.62
CA LEU A 163 20.91 -21.58 25.07
C LEU A 163 22.36 -21.37 25.54
N GLY A 164 22.80 -20.11 25.65
CA GLY A 164 24.11 -19.75 26.20
C GLY A 164 24.26 -20.15 27.66
N LEU A 165 23.24 -19.90 28.49
CA LEU A 165 23.21 -20.30 29.90
C LEU A 165 23.21 -21.83 30.06
N CYS A 166 22.41 -22.53 29.26
CA CYS A 166 22.41 -24.00 29.24
C CYS A 166 23.77 -24.57 28.82
N TYR A 167 24.42 -23.95 27.82
CA TYR A 167 25.75 -24.34 27.37
C TYR A 167 26.81 -24.11 28.44
N SER A 168 26.83 -22.94 29.10
CA SER A 168 27.79 -22.63 30.15
C SER A 168 27.61 -23.54 31.38
N ALA A 169 26.38 -23.81 31.79
CA ALA A 169 26.08 -24.72 32.88
C ALA A 169 26.52 -26.16 32.58
N LYS A 170 26.40 -26.60 31.32
CA LYS A 170 26.91 -27.91 30.89
C LYS A 170 28.44 -27.95 30.94
N ARG A 171 29.14 -26.93 30.43
CA ARG A 171 30.61 -26.87 30.49
C ARG A 171 31.13 -26.85 31.92
N TYR A 172 30.52 -26.07 32.81
CA TYR A 172 30.92 -26.01 34.21
C TYR A 172 30.87 -27.40 34.88
N LYS A 173 29.80 -28.17 34.63
CA LYS A 173 29.69 -29.55 35.11
C LYS A 173 30.73 -30.52 34.51
N GLU A 174 31.21 -30.26 33.30
CA GLU A 174 32.26 -31.06 32.66
C GLU A 174 33.66 -30.74 33.24
N GLU A 175 33.90 -29.49 33.68
CA GLU A 175 35.18 -29.07 34.27
C GLU A 175 35.34 -29.49 35.75
N GLU A 176 34.25 -29.64 36.51
CA GLU A 176 34.26 -30.15 37.89
C GLU A 176 34.38 -31.68 38.00
N ARG A 177 34.32 -32.42 36.89
CA ARG A 177 34.36 -33.90 36.85
C ARG A 177 35.73 -34.43 36.43
#